data_AF-A0A9N9NY09-F1
#
_entry.id   AF-A0A9N9NY09-F1
#
_cell.length_a   1.000
_cell.length_b   1.000
_cell.length_c   1.000
_cell.angle_alpha   90.00
_cell.angle_beta   90.00
_cell.angle_gamma   90.00
#
_symmetry.space_group_name_H-M   'P 1'
#
loop_
_entity.id
_entity.type
_entity.pdbx_description
1 polymer ?
#
loop_
_entity_poly.entity_id
_entity_poly.type
_entity_poly.pdbx_seq_one_letter_code
_entity_poly.pdbx_strand_id
1 'polypeptide(L)'
;IEACSIKLFSSLPQEYVRKLYNKWGGIPRFTLFYALNDSQQDLLQRAINSVDNNLLNFVGETTDDNSASHKIVHICTNIPKGEEEEEGGEGMEDVEITEVEDNPGEPSTSKSPAVTRPDKRKSVIGKGKPFYSMSTLEFASDYVSEEIMDKLIKNYRGQLEDFVKASSSISDYSTLRGAIFERIAHRKLLKGGSFRVRPLFASTVSCFGAYYSNLSIPTRKKLLFSDISEIVPNMYCIPTQKNNA
;
A
#
# COMPACT_ATOMS: atom_id res chain seq x y z
N ILE A 1 8.43 -3.31 -17.27
CA ILE A 1 9.85 -3.63 -16.93
C ILE A 1 10.61 -4.31 -18.08
N GLU A 2 9.96 -5.20 -18.85
CA GLU A 2 10.59 -6.03 -19.90
C GLU A 2 11.24 -5.20 -21.01
N ALA A 3 10.53 -4.19 -21.52
CA ALA A 3 11.07 -3.28 -22.55
C ALA A 3 12.35 -2.56 -22.10
N CYS A 4 12.49 -2.25 -20.81
CA CYS A 4 13.66 -1.59 -20.24
C CYS A 4 14.81 -2.59 -20.03
N SER A 5 14.49 -3.80 -19.55
CA SER A 5 15.45 -4.88 -19.38
C SER A 5 16.12 -5.28 -20.70
N ILE A 6 15.35 -5.46 -21.77
CA ILE A 6 15.88 -5.87 -23.08
C ILE A 6 16.82 -4.81 -23.66
N LYS A 7 16.49 -3.53 -23.49
CA LYS A 7 17.26 -2.42 -24.06
C LYS A 7 18.54 -2.08 -23.28
N LEU A 8 18.51 -2.19 -21.96
CA LEU A 8 19.61 -1.72 -21.09
C LEU A 8 20.39 -2.84 -20.40
N PHE A 9 19.82 -4.05 -20.31
CA PHE A 9 20.37 -5.17 -19.54
C PHE A 9 20.18 -6.51 -20.29
N SER A 10 20.57 -6.56 -21.57
CA SER A 10 20.43 -7.74 -22.43
C SER A 10 21.19 -8.98 -21.94
N SER A 11 22.16 -8.80 -21.04
CA SER A 11 22.92 -9.89 -20.42
C SER A 11 22.16 -10.62 -19.30
N LEU A 12 21.05 -10.06 -18.81
CA LEU A 12 20.25 -10.67 -17.73
C LEU A 12 19.10 -11.50 -18.31
N PRO A 13 18.96 -12.77 -17.90
CA PRO A 13 17.81 -13.58 -18.29
C PRO A 13 16.49 -12.97 -17.78
N GLN A 14 15.48 -12.89 -18.66
CA GLN A 14 14.18 -12.27 -18.33
C GLN A 14 13.49 -12.97 -17.15
N GLU A 15 13.59 -14.29 -17.05
CA GLU A 15 13.06 -15.04 -15.90
C GLU A 15 13.72 -14.63 -14.58
N TYR A 16 15.03 -14.35 -14.60
CA TYR A 16 15.77 -13.92 -13.42
C TYR A 16 15.37 -12.50 -13.01
N VAL A 17 15.22 -11.60 -13.99
CA VAL A 17 14.69 -10.24 -13.75
C VAL A 17 13.29 -10.30 -13.14
N ARG A 18 12.40 -11.17 -13.68
CA ARG A 18 11.05 -11.34 -13.13
C ARG A 18 11.07 -11.90 -11.71
N LYS A 19 11.97 -12.84 -11.41
CA LYS A 19 12.18 -13.36 -10.05
C LYS A 19 12.58 -12.24 -9.09
N LEU A 20 13.54 -11.39 -9.47
CA LEU A 20 13.97 -10.27 -8.64
C LEU A 20 12.89 -9.20 -8.51
N TYR A 21 12.15 -8.92 -9.56
CA TYR A 21 11.01 -8.02 -9.55
C TYR A 21 9.98 -8.47 -8.51
N ASN A 22 9.59 -9.76 -8.53
CA ASN A 22 8.65 -10.35 -7.58
C ASN A 22 9.21 -10.40 -6.14
N LYS A 23 10.53 -10.45 -5.98
CA LYS A 23 11.18 -10.42 -4.66
C LYS A 23 11.22 -9.01 -4.08
N TRP A 24 11.65 -8.03 -4.87
CA TRP A 24 11.93 -6.65 -4.45
C TRP A 24 10.78 -5.67 -4.68
N GLY A 25 9.66 -6.10 -5.26
CA GLY A 25 8.54 -5.21 -5.51
C GLY A 25 8.78 -4.23 -6.64
N GLY A 26 9.61 -4.62 -7.62
CA GLY A 26 9.90 -3.79 -8.77
C GLY A 26 10.86 -2.63 -8.53
N ILE A 27 11.59 -2.56 -7.40
CA ILE A 27 12.65 -1.56 -7.20
C ILE A 27 13.72 -1.76 -8.29
N PRO A 28 13.85 -0.85 -9.29
CA PRO A 28 14.66 -1.11 -10.48
C PRO A 28 16.14 -1.30 -10.15
N ARG A 29 16.63 -0.62 -9.12
CA ARG A 29 18.02 -0.70 -8.66
C ARG A 29 18.42 -2.14 -8.27
N PHE A 30 17.56 -2.84 -7.54
CA PHE A 30 17.82 -4.23 -7.12
C PHE A 30 17.39 -5.26 -8.14
N THR A 31 16.42 -4.91 -8.99
CA THR A 31 15.92 -5.79 -10.05
C THR A 31 16.85 -5.87 -11.25
N LEU A 32 17.55 -4.77 -11.57
CA LEU A 32 18.39 -4.65 -12.76
C LEU A 32 19.86 -4.39 -12.39
N PHE A 33 20.16 -3.23 -11.79
CA PHE A 33 21.54 -2.78 -11.57
C PHE A 33 22.34 -3.67 -10.62
N TYR A 34 21.72 -4.14 -9.54
CA TYR A 34 22.32 -5.01 -8.54
C TYR A 34 21.87 -6.47 -8.67
N ALA A 35 21.36 -6.87 -9.84
CA ALA A 35 20.78 -8.19 -10.03
C ALA A 35 21.76 -9.33 -9.72
N LEU A 36 23.04 -9.15 -10.04
CA LEU A 36 24.12 -10.12 -9.83
C LEU A 36 25.03 -9.78 -8.63
N ASN A 37 24.62 -8.84 -7.77
CA ASN A 37 25.42 -8.45 -6.61
C ASN A 37 24.81 -9.02 -5.33
N ASP A 38 25.34 -10.14 -4.85
CA ASP A 38 24.84 -10.85 -3.67
C ASP A 38 24.79 -9.97 -2.41
N SER A 39 25.81 -9.14 -2.17
CA SER A 39 25.85 -8.26 -1.00
C SER A 39 24.72 -7.23 -1.00
N GLN A 40 24.31 -6.76 -2.18
CA GLN A 40 23.18 -5.85 -2.35
C GLN A 40 21.85 -6.62 -2.28
N GLN A 41 21.82 -7.85 -2.80
CA GLN A 41 20.64 -8.73 -2.71
C GLN A 41 20.30 -9.11 -1.26
N ASP A 42 21.31 -9.26 -0.40
CA ASP A 42 21.16 -9.56 1.03
C ASP A 42 20.55 -8.42 1.84
N LEU A 43 20.58 -7.19 1.32
CA LEU A 43 20.00 -6.05 2.03
C LEU A 43 18.49 -6.23 2.27
N LEU A 44 17.76 -6.94 1.40
CA LEU A 44 16.36 -7.24 1.64
C LEU A 44 16.17 -8.12 2.87
N GLN A 45 16.98 -9.19 2.97
CA GLN A 45 16.87 -10.11 4.09
C GLN A 45 17.27 -9.41 5.40
N ARG A 46 18.30 -8.55 5.36
CA ARG A 46 18.67 -7.74 6.53
C ARG A 46 17.53 -6.80 6.94
N ALA A 47 16.87 -6.16 5.99
CA ALA A 47 15.72 -5.32 6.24
C ALA A 47 14.56 -6.11 6.88
N ILE A 48 14.19 -7.27 6.31
CA ILE A 48 13.17 -8.16 6.89
C ILE A 48 13.56 -8.57 8.33
N ASN A 49 14.83 -8.90 8.54
CA ASN A 49 15.36 -9.32 9.83
C ASN A 49 15.40 -8.17 10.85
N SER A 50 15.43 -6.90 10.43
CA SER A 50 15.36 -5.75 11.33
C SER A 50 13.94 -5.31 11.69
N VAL A 51 12.89 -5.85 11.03
CA VAL A 51 11.49 -5.48 11.32
C VAL A 51 11.10 -5.81 12.76
N ASP A 52 10.58 -4.82 13.48
CA ASP A 52 9.92 -4.98 14.78
C ASP A 52 8.50 -4.41 14.73
N ASN A 53 7.88 -4.19 15.89
CA ASN A 53 6.54 -3.61 15.98
C ASN A 53 6.46 -2.14 15.53
N ASN A 54 7.58 -1.44 15.38
CA ASN A 54 7.59 -0.05 14.89
C ASN A 54 7.08 0.06 13.45
N LEU A 55 7.19 -1.03 12.67
CA LEU A 55 6.60 -1.12 11.33
C LEU A 55 5.08 -0.86 11.35
N LEU A 56 4.38 -1.23 12.41
CA LEU A 56 2.94 -0.99 12.55
C LEU A 56 2.61 0.50 12.69
N ASN A 57 3.57 1.31 13.12
CA ASN A 57 3.44 2.76 13.26
C ASN A 57 4.17 3.51 12.12
N PHE A 58 4.39 2.85 10.97
CA PHE A 58 5.11 3.44 9.86
C PHE A 58 4.26 4.48 9.10
N VAL A 59 4.72 5.73 9.04
CA VAL A 59 4.03 6.87 8.40
C VAL A 59 4.61 7.21 7.01
N GLY A 60 5.54 6.41 6.48
CA GLY A 60 6.18 6.72 5.19
C GLY A 60 7.36 7.70 5.28
N GLU A 61 7.50 8.43 6.38
CA GLU A 61 8.72 9.19 6.70
C GLU A 61 9.69 8.34 7.51
N THR A 62 10.93 8.27 7.04
CA THR A 62 12.05 7.81 7.85
C THR A 62 13.10 8.90 7.84
N THR A 63 13.37 9.47 9.00
CA THR A 63 14.39 10.51 9.22
C THR A 63 15.82 9.97 9.12
N ASP A 64 15.97 8.66 8.90
CA ASP A 64 17.25 7.98 9.00
C ASP A 64 17.61 7.39 7.63
N ASP A 65 18.75 7.81 7.10
CA ASP A 65 19.32 7.45 5.79
C ASP A 65 19.52 5.93 5.57
N ASN A 66 19.26 5.12 6.62
CA ASN A 66 19.42 3.67 6.67
C ASN A 66 18.09 2.90 6.63
N SER A 67 16.98 3.53 6.27
CA SER A 67 15.68 2.92 6.52
C SER A 67 15.44 1.65 5.70
N ALA A 68 15.38 0.53 6.44
CA ALA A 68 14.93 -0.76 5.95
C ALA A 68 13.49 -0.68 5.39
N SER A 69 12.71 0.29 5.89
CA SER A 69 11.28 0.45 5.61
C SER A 69 10.97 0.66 4.14
N HIS A 70 11.73 1.48 3.40
CA HIS A 70 11.47 1.67 1.96
C HIS A 70 11.77 0.45 1.09
N LYS A 71 12.47 -0.56 1.62
CA LYS A 71 12.67 -1.86 0.96
C LYS A 71 11.53 -2.83 1.23
N ILE A 72 10.65 -2.46 2.16
CA ILE A 72 9.64 -3.33 2.76
C ILE A 72 8.23 -2.83 2.49
N VAL A 73 8.01 -1.52 2.58
CA VAL A 73 6.75 -0.84 2.32
C VAL A 73 6.98 0.21 1.26
N HIS A 74 6.12 0.23 0.26
CA HIS A 74 6.09 1.21 -0.82
C HIS A 74 4.93 2.18 -0.60
N ILE A 75 5.17 3.43 -1.00
CA ILE A 75 4.12 4.45 -1.11
C ILE A 75 3.60 4.39 -2.55
N CYS A 76 2.39 3.86 -2.72
CA CYS A 76 1.72 3.77 -4.01
C CYS A 76 0.78 4.97 -4.17
N THR A 77 0.96 5.76 -5.23
CA THR A 77 0.13 6.95 -5.52
C THR A 77 -0.69 6.75 -6.78
N ASN A 78 -1.80 7.48 -6.89
CA ASN A 78 -2.62 7.51 -8.11
C ASN A 78 -3.17 6.13 -8.53
N ILE A 79 -3.56 5.27 -7.56
CA ILE A 79 -4.28 4.03 -7.88
C ILE A 79 -5.57 4.44 -8.59
N PRO A 80 -5.80 4.03 -9.86
CA PRO A 80 -7.03 4.34 -10.55
C PRO A 80 -8.17 3.72 -9.74
N LYS A 81 -9.01 4.58 -9.16
CA LYS A 81 -10.28 4.12 -8.61
C LYS A 81 -11.00 3.43 -9.77
N GLY A 82 -11.37 2.15 -9.58
CA GLY A 82 -12.27 1.49 -10.52
C GLY A 82 -13.46 2.41 -10.74
N GLU A 83 -13.89 2.55 -11.99
CA GLU A 83 -14.96 3.44 -12.44
C GLU A 83 -16.21 3.23 -11.56
N GLU A 84 -16.37 4.06 -10.54
CA GLU A 84 -17.64 4.25 -9.86
C GLU A 84 -18.36 5.34 -10.66
N GLU A 85 -19.42 4.96 -11.35
CA GLU A 85 -20.30 5.87 -12.08
C GLU A 85 -20.92 6.85 -11.06
N GLU A 86 -20.39 8.08 -10.98
CA GLU A 86 -21.02 9.15 -10.20
C GLU A 86 -22.19 9.75 -11.00
N GLU A 87 -23.41 9.48 -10.54
CA GLU A 87 -24.62 10.19 -10.95
C GLU A 87 -24.50 11.68 -10.58
N GLY A 88 -24.77 12.55 -11.55
CA GLY A 88 -24.59 13.99 -11.45
C GLY A 88 -25.61 14.73 -10.57
N GLY A 89 -25.18 15.85 -10.02
CA GLY A 89 -26.03 16.87 -9.40
C GLY A 89 -25.37 18.26 -9.49
N GLU A 90 -26.07 19.18 -10.15
CA GLU A 90 -25.64 20.54 -10.53
C GLU A 90 -25.91 21.61 -9.46
N GLY A 91 -25.18 22.74 -9.54
CA GLY A 91 -25.50 24.07 -8.98
C GLY A 91 -24.92 24.40 -7.59
N MET A 92 -24.43 25.60 -7.24
CA MET A 92 -24.64 26.95 -7.79
C MET A 92 -23.67 27.99 -7.14
N GLU A 93 -23.12 28.87 -7.99
CA GLU A 93 -22.72 30.30 -7.91
C GLU A 93 -22.02 30.97 -6.68
N ASP A 94 -20.78 31.42 -6.92
CA ASP A 94 -20.17 32.76 -6.84
C ASP A 94 -20.49 33.77 -5.71
N VAL A 95 -19.43 34.24 -5.00
CA VAL A 95 -19.27 35.66 -4.58
C VAL A 95 -17.79 36.07 -4.59
N GLU A 96 -17.54 37.17 -5.29
CA GLU A 96 -16.28 37.86 -5.61
C GLU A 96 -16.09 39.08 -4.69
N ILE A 97 -14.92 39.31 -4.05
CA ILE A 97 -14.50 40.66 -3.58
C ILE A 97 -12.96 40.83 -3.62
N THR A 98 -12.59 42.05 -3.98
CA THR A 98 -11.36 42.68 -4.49
C THR A 98 -10.23 43.05 -3.51
N GLU A 99 -9.10 43.42 -4.14
CA GLU A 99 -7.74 43.79 -3.69
C GLU A 99 -7.61 45.07 -2.82
N VAL A 100 -6.51 45.21 -2.06
CA VAL A 100 -5.75 46.48 -1.88
C VAL A 100 -4.26 46.19 -1.62
N GLU A 101 -3.37 46.89 -2.35
CA GLU A 101 -1.91 46.95 -2.21
C GLU A 101 -1.46 47.95 -1.11
N ASP A 102 -0.28 47.76 -0.52
CA ASP A 102 0.66 48.87 -0.29
C ASP A 102 2.08 48.40 0.14
N ASN A 103 3.09 49.03 -0.43
CA ASN A 103 4.53 49.00 -0.14
C ASN A 103 4.94 50.50 0.14
N PRO A 104 6.18 50.93 0.53
CA PRO A 104 7.49 50.26 0.48
C PRO A 104 8.46 50.57 1.65
N GLY A 105 9.68 50.00 1.65
CA GLY A 105 10.83 50.51 2.43
C GLY A 105 12.02 49.54 2.61
N GLU A 106 13.09 49.73 1.84
CA GLU A 106 14.44 49.14 1.99
C GLU A 106 15.41 50.18 2.66
N PRO A 107 16.69 49.90 3.06
CA PRO A 107 17.59 48.81 2.62
C PRO A 107 18.55 48.17 3.70
N SER A 108 19.30 47.16 3.24
CA SER A 108 20.67 46.75 3.65
C SER A 108 20.88 45.80 4.84
N THR A 109 21.28 44.55 4.57
CA THR A 109 22.67 44.04 4.75
C THR A 109 22.73 42.51 4.61
N SER A 110 23.77 42.08 3.90
CA SER A 110 24.12 40.71 3.50
C SER A 110 24.58 39.80 4.66
N LYS A 111 24.13 38.52 4.67
CA LYS A 111 24.97 37.30 4.57
C LYS A 111 24.20 36.00 4.92
N SER A 112 24.23 35.05 3.97
CA SER A 112 24.03 33.58 4.07
C SER A 112 22.59 33.01 4.19
N PRO A 113 22.13 32.14 3.25
CA PRO A 113 20.75 31.66 3.23
C PRO A 113 20.55 30.43 4.11
N ALA A 114 19.69 30.58 5.12
CA ALA A 114 18.94 29.49 5.71
C ALA A 114 17.96 28.93 4.66
N VAL A 115 17.90 27.61 4.51
CA VAL A 115 16.96 26.92 3.61
C VAL A 115 15.56 27.04 4.21
N THR A 116 14.84 28.05 3.76
CA THR A 116 13.42 28.28 4.04
C THR A 116 12.56 27.39 3.13
N ARG A 117 11.42 26.97 3.67
CA ARG A 117 10.34 26.18 3.03
C ARG A 117 10.08 26.59 1.58
N PRO A 118 9.77 25.66 0.65
CA PRO A 118 9.47 26.03 -0.72
C PRO A 118 8.10 26.72 -0.82
N ASP A 119 8.13 27.87 -1.47
CA ASP A 119 7.00 28.72 -1.83
C ASP A 119 5.89 27.99 -2.60
N LYS A 120 4.65 28.30 -2.23
CA LYS A 120 3.46 28.04 -3.04
C LYS A 120 3.56 28.82 -4.35
N ARG A 121 4.08 28.21 -5.41
CA ARG A 121 3.87 28.72 -6.78
C ARG A 121 2.44 28.44 -7.21
N LYS A 122 1.72 29.54 -7.47
CA LYS A 122 0.40 29.66 -8.10
C LYS A 122 0.32 28.72 -9.33
N SER A 123 -0.52 27.69 -9.27
CA SER A 123 -0.79 26.82 -10.42
C SER A 123 -1.98 27.36 -11.20
N VAL A 124 -1.76 27.50 -12.50
CA VAL A 124 -2.78 27.76 -13.53
C VAL A 124 -3.85 26.67 -13.46
N ILE A 125 -5.12 27.09 -13.51
CA ILE A 125 -6.30 26.22 -13.42
C ILE A 125 -6.42 25.43 -14.73
N GLY A 126 -5.86 24.22 -14.75
CA GLY A 126 -6.38 23.13 -15.57
C GLY A 126 -7.32 22.32 -14.72
N LYS A 127 -8.57 22.12 -15.16
CA LYS A 127 -9.50 21.15 -14.54
C LYS A 127 -8.94 19.74 -14.73
N GLY A 128 -8.06 19.33 -13.84
CA GLY A 128 -7.49 18.00 -13.76
C GLY A 128 -7.32 17.66 -12.29
N LYS A 129 -7.76 16.46 -11.88
CA LYS A 129 -7.55 15.94 -10.52
C LYS A 129 -6.07 16.10 -10.16
N PRO A 130 -5.70 16.69 -9.00
CA PRO A 130 -4.31 16.92 -8.69
C PRO A 130 -3.58 15.57 -8.62
N PHE A 131 -2.51 15.42 -9.40
CA PHE A 131 -1.63 14.26 -9.29
C PHE A 131 -1.14 14.13 -7.84
N TYR A 132 -1.03 12.90 -7.36
CA TYR A 132 -0.54 12.58 -6.00
C TYR A 132 -1.47 13.01 -4.86
N SER A 133 -2.77 13.20 -5.13
CA SER A 133 -3.74 13.54 -4.09
C SER A 133 -4.08 12.38 -3.15
N MET A 134 -3.76 11.15 -3.53
CA MET A 134 -3.99 9.94 -2.74
C MET A 134 -2.75 9.05 -2.77
N SER A 135 -2.36 8.56 -1.60
CA SER A 135 -1.29 7.58 -1.41
C SER A 135 -1.76 6.45 -0.52
N THR A 136 -1.30 5.24 -0.81
CA THR A 136 -1.51 4.05 0.01
C THR A 136 -0.17 3.44 0.38
N LEU A 137 -0.11 2.76 1.52
CA LEU A 137 1.05 1.99 1.94
C LEU A 137 0.79 0.51 1.64
N GLU A 138 1.64 -0.07 0.80
CA GLU A 138 1.59 -1.48 0.44
C GLU A 138 2.95 -2.13 0.74
N PHE A 139 2.95 -3.44 1.03
CA PHE A 139 4.21 -4.17 1.09
C PHE A 139 4.88 -4.16 -0.28
N ALA A 140 6.21 -4.13 -0.29
CA ALA A 140 7.00 -4.11 -1.51
C ALA A 140 6.61 -5.25 -2.44
N SER A 141 6.47 -6.45 -1.90
CA SER A 141 6.07 -7.62 -2.67
C SER A 141 5.30 -8.63 -1.83
N ASP A 142 4.67 -9.61 -2.50
CA ASP A 142 4.09 -10.77 -1.84
C ASP A 142 5.13 -11.50 -0.98
N TYR A 143 6.33 -11.72 -1.50
CA TYR A 143 7.42 -12.35 -0.76
C TYR A 143 7.72 -11.62 0.56
N VAL A 144 7.92 -10.31 0.47
CA VAL A 144 8.21 -9.45 1.63
C VAL A 144 7.06 -9.51 2.64
N SER A 145 5.82 -9.43 2.16
CA SER A 145 4.64 -9.46 3.03
C SER A 145 4.53 -10.79 3.80
N GLU A 146 4.80 -11.93 3.17
CA GLU A 146 4.65 -13.24 3.84
C GLU A 146 5.72 -13.42 4.94
N GLU A 147 6.97 -13.07 4.64
CA GLU A 147 8.09 -13.11 5.60
C GLU A 147 7.83 -12.22 6.82
N ILE A 148 7.34 -11.00 6.58
CA ILE A 148 7.04 -10.06 7.65
C ILE A 148 5.87 -10.51 8.49
N MET A 149 4.80 -10.97 7.83
CA MET A 149 3.63 -11.45 8.55
C MET A 149 3.96 -12.67 9.42
N ASP A 150 4.85 -13.56 8.97
CA ASP A 150 5.33 -14.68 9.79
C ASP A 150 6.09 -14.19 11.03
N LYS A 151 6.94 -13.18 10.84
CA LYS A 151 7.67 -12.56 11.94
C LYS A 151 6.76 -11.84 12.93
N LEU A 152 5.82 -11.04 12.45
CA LEU A 152 4.88 -10.28 13.29
C LEU A 152 3.96 -11.23 14.08
N ILE A 153 3.43 -12.28 13.43
CA ILE A 153 2.60 -13.28 14.12
C ILE A 153 3.39 -14.03 15.18
N LYS A 154 4.67 -14.34 14.91
CA LYS A 154 5.52 -15.08 15.85
C LYS A 154 5.95 -14.25 17.06
N ASN A 155 6.37 -13.00 16.82
CA ASN A 155 7.07 -12.21 17.83
C ASN A 155 6.24 -11.06 18.42
N TYR A 156 5.24 -10.56 17.68
CA TYR A 156 4.51 -9.32 18.01
C TYR A 156 2.99 -9.48 17.89
N ARG A 157 2.47 -10.67 18.21
CA ARG A 157 1.06 -11.02 17.99
C ARG A 157 0.08 -10.06 18.66
N GLY A 158 0.36 -9.66 19.91
CA GLY A 158 -0.51 -8.75 20.65
C GLY A 158 -0.61 -7.40 19.97
N GLN A 159 0.53 -6.81 19.61
CA GLN A 159 0.59 -5.52 18.92
C GLN A 159 -0.08 -5.58 17.54
N LEU A 160 0.11 -6.69 16.82
CA LEU A 160 -0.55 -6.92 15.54
C LEU A 160 -2.07 -6.98 15.68
N GLU A 161 -2.59 -7.68 16.69
CA GLU A 161 -4.02 -7.74 16.96
C GLU A 161 -4.59 -6.38 17.35
N ASP A 162 -3.91 -5.63 18.22
CA ASP A 162 -4.33 -4.30 18.64
C ASP A 162 -4.33 -3.33 17.46
N PHE A 163 -3.28 -3.38 16.63
CA PHE A 163 -3.16 -2.56 15.43
C PHE A 163 -4.29 -2.81 14.43
N VAL A 164 -4.66 -4.08 14.21
CA VAL A 164 -5.74 -4.44 13.27
C VAL A 164 -7.13 -4.12 13.85
N LYS A 165 -7.31 -4.21 15.17
CA LYS A 165 -8.58 -3.87 15.85
C LYS A 165 -8.79 -2.36 16.03
N ALA A 166 -7.73 -1.56 15.95
CA ALA A 166 -7.81 -0.11 16.12
C ALA A 166 -8.77 0.54 15.08
N SER A 167 -9.57 1.51 15.53
CA SER A 167 -10.55 2.20 14.69
C SER A 167 -9.90 2.97 13.54
N SER A 168 -10.62 3.11 12.43
CA SER A 168 -10.21 3.84 11.22
C SER A 168 -9.98 5.35 11.44
N SER A 169 -10.40 5.89 12.59
CA SER A 169 -10.27 7.30 12.95
C SER A 169 -8.82 7.76 13.25
N ILE A 170 -7.86 6.83 13.30
CA ILE A 170 -6.42 7.14 13.28
C ILE A 170 -5.98 7.04 11.81
N SER A 171 -6.05 8.17 11.09
CA SER A 171 -6.02 8.25 9.63
C SER A 171 -4.76 7.73 8.97
N ASP A 172 -3.61 7.86 9.64
CA ASP A 172 -2.30 7.78 8.98
C ASP A 172 -1.87 6.34 8.65
N TYR A 173 -2.55 5.34 9.21
CA TYR A 173 -2.21 3.92 9.07
C TYR A 173 -3.33 3.08 8.44
N SER A 174 -4.40 3.72 7.98
CA SER A 174 -5.61 3.04 7.50
C SER A 174 -5.32 2.06 6.34
N THR A 175 -4.44 2.44 5.43
CA THR A 175 -4.08 1.65 4.24
C THR A 175 -3.20 0.44 4.61
N LEU A 176 -2.14 0.65 5.39
CA LEU A 176 -1.29 -0.44 5.89
C LEU A 176 -2.08 -1.41 6.78
N ARG A 177 -3.00 -0.89 7.60
CA ARG A 177 -3.91 -1.72 8.41
C ARG A 177 -4.82 -2.58 7.54
N GLY A 178 -5.37 -2.01 6.47
CA GLY A 178 -6.14 -2.75 5.47
C GLY A 178 -5.31 -3.88 4.85
N ALA A 179 -4.10 -3.57 4.38
CA ALA A 179 -3.20 -4.55 3.78
C ALA A 179 -2.83 -5.69 4.75
N ILE A 180 -2.52 -5.36 6.01
CA ILE A 180 -2.21 -6.35 7.04
C ILE A 180 -3.44 -7.20 7.38
N PHE A 181 -4.61 -6.58 7.53
CA PHE A 181 -5.86 -7.29 7.79
C PHE A 181 -6.18 -8.27 6.67
N GLU A 182 -6.07 -7.84 5.41
CA GLU A 182 -6.30 -8.68 4.24
C GLU A 182 -5.40 -9.91 4.23
N ARG A 183 -4.10 -9.74 4.53
CA ARG A 183 -3.14 -10.86 4.65
C ARG A 183 -3.53 -11.84 5.75
N ILE A 184 -3.97 -11.34 6.91
CA ILE A 184 -4.47 -12.19 8.01
C ILE A 184 -5.72 -12.94 7.55
N ALA A 185 -6.65 -12.27 6.88
CA ALA A 185 -7.89 -12.84 6.38
C ALA A 185 -7.59 -13.98 5.38
N HIS A 186 -6.72 -13.76 4.40
CA HIS A 186 -6.31 -14.79 3.45
C HIS A 186 -5.72 -16.02 4.16
N ARG A 187 -4.82 -15.82 5.13
CA ARG A 187 -4.21 -16.92 5.89
C ARG A 187 -5.23 -17.70 6.73
N LYS A 188 -6.21 -17.02 7.30
CA LYS A 188 -7.28 -17.65 8.09
C LYS A 188 -8.29 -18.39 7.22
N LEU A 189 -8.75 -17.77 6.15
CA LEU A 189 -9.73 -18.34 5.21
C LEU A 189 -9.15 -19.54 4.46
N LEU A 190 -7.86 -19.51 4.12
CA LEU A 190 -7.17 -20.62 3.47
C LEU A 190 -7.10 -21.87 4.37
N LYS A 191 -6.82 -21.69 5.66
CA LYS A 191 -6.84 -22.79 6.65
C LYS A 191 -8.26 -23.34 6.87
N GLY A 192 -9.29 -22.56 6.58
CA GLY A 192 -10.67 -22.91 6.85
C GLY A 192 -10.98 -22.89 8.35
N GLY A 193 -12.14 -23.45 8.72
CA GLY A 193 -12.63 -23.51 10.09
C GLY A 193 -14.07 -23.05 10.21
N SER A 194 -14.52 -22.88 11.46
CA SER A 194 -15.85 -22.37 11.79
C SER A 194 -15.77 -20.88 12.10
N PHE A 195 -16.58 -20.07 11.41
CA PHE A 195 -16.60 -18.62 11.53
C PHE A 195 -17.98 -18.16 11.99
N ARG A 196 -18.00 -17.30 13.01
CA ARG A 196 -19.24 -16.65 13.42
C ARG A 196 -19.61 -15.60 12.37
N VAL A 197 -20.81 -15.68 11.83
CA VAL A 197 -21.32 -14.69 10.87
C VAL A 197 -22.51 -13.96 11.46
N ARG A 198 -22.70 -12.71 11.04
CA ARG A 198 -23.87 -11.90 11.35
C ARG A 198 -24.61 -11.59 10.05
N PRO A 199 -25.95 -11.67 10.03
CA PRO A 199 -26.71 -11.18 8.89
C PRO A 199 -26.51 -9.65 8.75
N LEU A 200 -26.37 -9.17 7.52
CA LEU A 200 -26.26 -7.73 7.23
C LEU A 200 -27.63 -7.05 7.16
N PHE A 201 -28.65 -7.78 6.73
CA PHE A 201 -30.04 -7.33 6.71
C PHE A 201 -30.81 -8.11 7.78
N ALA A 202 -31.33 -7.38 8.78
CA ALA A 202 -32.32 -7.95 9.68
C ALA A 202 -33.65 -8.02 8.92
N SER A 203 -34.18 -9.22 8.64
CA SER A 203 -35.63 -9.33 8.50
C SER A 203 -36.22 -8.84 9.81
N THR A 204 -37.15 -7.90 9.75
CA THR A 204 -37.72 -7.07 10.84
C THR A 204 -38.32 -7.82 12.04
N VAL A 205 -38.14 -9.13 12.16
CA VAL A 205 -38.74 -10.01 13.18
C VAL A 205 -37.72 -10.63 14.14
N SER A 206 -36.41 -10.53 13.92
CA SER A 206 -35.40 -11.17 14.81
C SER A 206 -34.57 -10.20 15.66
N CYS A 207 -35.10 -9.02 15.99
CA CYS A 207 -34.41 -8.01 16.82
C CYS A 207 -34.33 -8.38 18.32
N PHE A 208 -34.72 -9.59 18.72
CA PHE A 208 -34.58 -10.11 20.08
C PHE A 208 -33.86 -11.46 20.06
N GLY A 209 -32.53 -11.42 20.08
CA GLY A 209 -31.67 -12.60 20.11
C GLY A 209 -30.83 -12.74 18.85
N ALA A 210 -29.63 -12.15 18.86
CA ALA A 210 -28.68 -12.25 17.77
C ALA A 210 -28.28 -13.72 17.53
N TYR A 211 -28.96 -14.40 16.62
CA TYR A 211 -28.56 -15.71 16.12
C TYR A 211 -27.28 -15.52 15.30
N TYR A 212 -26.12 -15.59 15.98
CA TYR A 212 -24.85 -15.83 15.31
C TYR A 212 -24.93 -17.23 14.72
N SER A 213 -24.98 -17.33 13.39
CA SER A 213 -24.79 -18.62 12.72
C SER A 213 -23.29 -18.87 12.56
N ASN A 214 -22.92 -20.15 12.54
CA ASN A 214 -21.55 -20.57 12.29
C ASN A 214 -21.45 -21.02 10.82
N LEU A 215 -20.60 -20.36 10.06
CA LEU A 215 -20.23 -20.75 8.71
C LEU A 215 -18.99 -21.65 8.77
N SER A 216 -19.13 -22.89 8.31
CA SER A 216 -17.98 -23.78 8.13
C SER A 216 -17.36 -23.55 6.75
N ILE A 217 -16.08 -23.19 6.73
CA ILE A 217 -15.29 -23.02 5.52
C ILE A 217 -14.26 -24.16 5.46
N PRO A 218 -14.20 -24.94 4.38
CA PRO A 218 -13.20 -26.00 4.26
C PRO A 218 -11.80 -25.41 4.05
N THR A 219 -10.77 -26.16 4.44
CA THR A 219 -9.39 -25.85 4.07
C THR A 219 -9.23 -25.92 2.55
N ARG A 220 -8.55 -24.95 1.95
CA ARG A 220 -8.34 -24.87 0.49
C ARG A 220 -6.88 -24.65 0.16
N LYS A 221 -6.47 -24.99 -1.05
CA LYS A 221 -5.12 -24.66 -1.57
C LYS A 221 -5.14 -23.26 -2.17
N LYS A 222 -4.05 -22.50 -1.98
CA LYS A 222 -3.85 -21.15 -2.55
C LYS A 222 -3.76 -21.28 -4.07
N LEU A 223 -4.47 -20.40 -4.79
CA LEU A 223 -4.29 -20.16 -6.21
C LEU A 223 -4.14 -18.66 -6.40
N LEU A 224 -3.00 -18.24 -6.95
CA LEU A 224 -2.81 -16.86 -7.41
C LEU A 224 -3.27 -16.80 -8.86
N PHE A 225 -4.04 -15.78 -9.22
CA PHE A 225 -4.53 -15.61 -10.59
C PHE A 225 -4.40 -14.17 -11.07
N SER A 226 -4.11 -13.99 -12.35
CA SER A 226 -4.11 -12.68 -13.01
C SER A 226 -5.33 -12.47 -13.90
N ASP A 227 -5.91 -13.57 -14.40
CA ASP A 227 -7.11 -13.58 -15.23
C ASP A 227 -8.25 -14.36 -14.56
N ILE A 228 -9.49 -13.88 -14.69
CA ILE A 228 -10.68 -14.50 -14.10
C ILE A 228 -10.88 -15.92 -14.62
N SER A 229 -10.45 -16.21 -15.85
CA SER A 229 -10.53 -17.55 -16.46
C SER A 229 -9.63 -18.59 -15.77
N GLU A 230 -8.63 -18.16 -15.00
CA GLU A 230 -7.73 -19.06 -14.25
C GLU A 230 -8.37 -19.56 -12.93
N ILE A 231 -9.53 -19.02 -12.53
CA ILE A 231 -10.19 -19.38 -11.27
C ILE A 231 -10.68 -20.83 -11.32
N VAL A 232 -10.29 -21.62 -10.32
CA VAL A 232 -10.65 -23.04 -10.21
C VAL A 232 -11.59 -23.28 -9.03
N PRO A 233 -12.69 -24.03 -9.19
CA PRO A 233 -13.55 -24.44 -8.09
C PRO A 233 -12.76 -25.15 -6.97
N ASN A 234 -13.20 -24.97 -5.72
CA ASN A 234 -12.57 -25.54 -4.53
C ASN A 234 -11.14 -25.04 -4.22
N MET A 235 -10.63 -24.05 -4.95
CA MET A 235 -9.37 -23.36 -4.62
C MET A 235 -9.64 -22.05 -3.88
N TYR A 236 -8.68 -21.59 -3.08
CA TYR A 236 -8.69 -20.25 -2.51
C TYR A 236 -7.98 -19.30 -3.46
N CYS A 237 -8.75 -18.65 -4.31
CA CYS A 237 -8.26 -17.80 -5.39
C CYS A 237 -8.00 -16.39 -4.85
N ILE A 238 -6.76 -15.90 -5.02
CA ILE A 238 -6.34 -14.55 -4.63
C ILE A 238 -5.87 -13.85 -5.91
N PRO A 239 -6.44 -12.69 -6.26
CA PRO A 239 -5.99 -11.95 -7.41
C PRO A 239 -4.57 -11.44 -7.18
N THR A 240 -3.69 -11.62 -8.15
CA THR A 240 -2.45 -10.86 -8.21
C THR A 240 -2.81 -9.44 -8.64
N GLN A 241 -2.51 -8.42 -7.83
CA GLN A 241 -2.77 -7.03 -8.22
C GLN A 241 -2.17 -6.74 -9.61
N LYS A 242 -2.94 -6.07 -10.49
CA LYS A 242 -2.53 -5.60 -11.82
C LYS A 242 -1.50 -4.45 -11.77
N ASN A 243 -0.58 -4.45 -10.82
CA ASN A 243 0.57 -3.54 -10.83
C ASN A 243 1.73 -4.06 -11.71
N ASN A 244 1.54 -5.19 -12.41
CA ASN A 244 2.58 -5.92 -13.13
C ASN A 244 2.20 -6.27 -14.58
N ALA A 245 1.71 -5.29 -15.35
CA ALA A 245 1.66 -5.37 -16.81
C ALA A 245 2.58 -4.29 -17.41
#